data_AF-A0A4R8L8F9-F1
#
_entry.id   AF-A0A4R8L8F9-F1
#
_cell.length_a   1.000
_cell.length_b   1.000
_cell.length_c   1.000
_cell.angle_alpha   90.00
_cell.angle_beta   90.00
_cell.angle_gamma   90.00
#
_symmetry.space_group_name_H-M   'P 1'
#
loop_
_entity.id
_entity.type
_entity.pdbx_description
1 polymer ?
#
loop_
_entity_poly.entity_id
_entity_poly.type
_entity_poly.pdbx_seq_one_letter_code
_entity_poly.pdbx_strand_id
1 'polypeptide(L)'
;MIATKQKISAYAAAFAVSASLVAGHVCAATTPDSSTLDAVPRSTVCRSATLPANIAKSVELCVTQGSMAHDIYEVRMDGTSVVKGIDDATSSGINGAYHGQPVSLKCEPVLSAPDNVSDAQIEGMRFMKPDGTREELKQLYLSLHTTETGRQCAINADANPLFTVDVRFK
;
A
#
# COMPACT_ATOMS: atom_id res chain seq x y z
N MET A 1 -51.70 -66.74 25.26
CA MET A 1 -51.45 -67.99 24.51
C MET A 1 -51.51 -67.66 23.01
N ILE A 2 -50.56 -68.21 22.23
CA ILE A 2 -50.43 -68.15 20.75
C ILE A 2 -49.94 -66.77 20.23
N ALA A 3 -48.64 -66.51 20.10
CA ALA A 3 -47.70 -66.94 19.05
C ALA A 3 -47.92 -66.25 17.69
N THR A 4 -47.01 -65.33 17.31
CA THR A 4 -46.49 -65.30 15.94
C THR A 4 -45.09 -64.70 15.92
N LYS A 5 -44.12 -65.52 15.51
CA LYS A 5 -42.75 -65.14 15.15
C LYS A 5 -42.79 -64.52 13.76
N GLN A 6 -42.08 -63.41 13.53
CA GLN A 6 -41.68 -63.03 12.18
C GLN A 6 -40.21 -62.64 12.17
N LYS A 7 -39.43 -63.49 11.51
CA LYS A 7 -37.99 -63.33 11.26
C LYS A 7 -37.81 -62.24 10.21
N ILE A 8 -36.95 -61.26 10.47
CA ILE A 8 -36.43 -60.39 9.41
C ILE A 8 -34.91 -60.60 9.37
N SER A 9 -34.51 -61.17 8.24
CA SER A 9 -33.15 -61.52 7.87
C SER A 9 -32.38 -60.28 7.42
N ALA A 10 -31.07 -60.35 7.62
CA ALA A 10 -30.05 -59.34 7.37
C ALA A 10 -30.08 -58.72 5.96
N TYR A 11 -29.81 -57.41 5.91
CA TYR A 11 -29.05 -56.79 4.83
C TYR A 11 -28.05 -55.82 5.45
N ALA A 12 -26.78 -56.24 5.47
CA ALA A 12 -25.65 -55.38 5.79
C ALA A 12 -25.35 -54.52 4.56
N ALA A 13 -25.65 -53.22 4.64
CA ALA A 13 -25.22 -52.24 3.66
C ALA A 13 -23.85 -51.70 4.07
N ALA A 14 -22.82 -52.08 3.31
CA ALA A 14 -21.48 -51.53 3.43
C ALA A 14 -21.47 -50.08 2.89
N PHE A 15 -21.26 -49.10 3.77
CA PHE A 15 -20.99 -47.71 3.38
C PHE A 15 -19.50 -47.56 3.09
N ALA A 16 -19.15 -47.45 1.81
CA ALA A 16 -17.82 -47.05 1.37
C ALA A 16 -17.66 -45.53 1.57
N VAL A 17 -16.86 -45.13 2.55
CA VAL A 17 -16.48 -43.72 2.76
C VAL A 17 -15.42 -43.36 1.73
N SER A 18 -15.79 -42.57 0.72
CA SER A 18 -14.87 -42.02 -0.27
C SER A 18 -14.24 -40.74 0.30
N ALA A 19 -12.99 -40.83 0.75
CA ALA A 19 -12.21 -39.66 1.14
C ALA A 19 -11.85 -38.85 -0.12
N SER A 20 -12.57 -37.76 -0.36
CA SER A 20 -12.22 -36.79 -1.41
C SER A 20 -11.08 -35.92 -0.91
N LEU A 21 -9.89 -36.09 -1.50
CA LEU A 21 -8.75 -35.21 -1.33
C LEU A 21 -9.09 -33.83 -1.90
N VAL A 22 -9.35 -32.86 -1.03
CA VAL A 22 -9.44 -31.45 -1.41
C VAL A 22 -8.02 -30.98 -1.72
N ALA A 23 -7.69 -30.90 -3.01
CA ALA A 23 -6.49 -30.23 -3.48
C ALA A 23 -6.61 -28.74 -3.15
N GLY A 24 -6.00 -28.33 -2.03
CA GLY A 24 -5.85 -26.93 -1.66
C GLY A 24 -5.14 -26.19 -2.79
N HIS A 25 -5.88 -25.35 -3.49
CA HIS A 25 -5.29 -24.32 -4.33
C HIS A 25 -4.67 -23.30 -3.39
N VAL A 26 -3.36 -23.46 -3.15
CA VAL A 26 -2.55 -22.39 -2.58
C VAL A 26 -2.57 -21.26 -3.60
N CYS A 27 -3.46 -20.29 -3.42
CA CYS A 27 -3.34 -19.02 -4.09
C CYS A 27 -2.03 -18.40 -3.59
N ALA A 28 -1.00 -18.46 -4.43
CA ALA A 28 0.15 -17.59 -4.27
C ALA A 28 -0.39 -16.16 -4.37
N ALA A 29 -0.48 -15.47 -3.24
CA ALA A 29 -0.72 -14.05 -3.22
C ALA A 29 0.46 -13.41 -3.95
N THR A 30 0.23 -13.01 -5.20
CA THR A 30 1.19 -12.25 -5.98
C THR A 30 1.28 -10.90 -5.27
N THR A 31 2.34 -10.68 -4.49
CA THR A 31 2.67 -9.34 -4.03
C THR A 31 2.78 -8.47 -5.28
N PRO A 32 1.98 -7.40 -5.42
CA PRO A 32 2.10 -6.54 -6.59
C PRO A 32 3.54 -6.03 -6.62
N ASP A 33 4.26 -6.31 -7.71
CA ASP A 33 5.61 -5.78 -7.95
C ASP A 33 5.55 -4.27 -7.75
N SER A 34 6.23 -3.75 -6.71
CA SER A 34 6.27 -2.32 -6.50
C SER A 34 7.07 -1.69 -7.63
N SER A 35 6.40 -0.84 -8.40
CA SER A 35 7.05 -0.12 -9.50
C SER A 35 7.73 1.12 -8.94
N THR A 36 8.86 1.54 -9.50
CA THR A 36 9.57 2.74 -9.02
C THR A 36 9.34 3.93 -9.96
N LEU A 37 9.18 5.12 -9.38
CA LEU A 37 9.10 6.39 -10.10
C LEU A 37 10.13 7.36 -9.51
N ASP A 38 11.09 7.81 -10.32
CA ASP A 38 12.01 8.87 -9.90
C ASP A 38 11.37 10.22 -10.22
N ALA A 39 11.02 10.97 -9.17
CA ALA A 39 10.51 12.31 -9.32
C ALA A 39 11.64 13.25 -9.77
N VAL A 40 11.31 14.21 -10.63
CA VAL A 40 12.25 15.19 -11.15
C VAL A 40 11.74 16.59 -10.81
N PRO A 41 12.57 17.46 -10.18
CA PRO A 41 12.15 18.79 -9.80
C PRO A 41 11.54 19.56 -10.97
N ARG A 42 10.38 20.19 -10.73
CA ARG A 42 9.63 21.03 -11.69
C ARG A 42 9.17 20.30 -12.95
N SER A 43 9.19 18.97 -12.97
CA SER A 43 8.82 18.15 -14.11
C SER A 43 7.76 17.13 -13.74
N THR A 44 6.90 16.80 -14.68
CA THR A 44 5.94 15.70 -14.53
C THR A 44 6.56 14.40 -15.03
N VAL A 45 6.61 13.38 -14.18
CA VAL A 45 7.04 12.03 -14.53
C VAL A 45 5.90 11.07 -14.21
N CYS A 46 5.66 10.08 -15.07
CA CYS A 46 4.58 9.13 -14.89
C CYS A 46 5.12 7.69 -14.87
N ARG A 47 4.43 6.84 -14.12
CA ARG A 47 4.63 5.40 -14.11
C ARG A 47 3.29 4.73 -14.38
N SER A 48 3.27 3.82 -15.33
CA SER A 48 2.06 3.16 -15.83
C SER A 48 2.05 1.67 -15.48
N ALA A 49 0.85 1.11 -15.34
CA ALA A 49 0.58 -0.32 -15.36
C ALA A 49 -0.62 -0.63 -16.27
N THR A 50 -0.62 -1.84 -16.83
CA THR A 50 -1.75 -2.39 -17.55
C THR A 50 -2.71 -3.03 -16.55
N LEU A 51 -4.01 -2.84 -16.74
CA LEU A 51 -5.04 -3.41 -15.88
C LEU A 51 -5.91 -4.42 -16.66
N PRO A 52 -6.63 -5.29 -15.95
CA PRO A 52 -7.70 -6.08 -16.55
C PRO A 52 -8.78 -5.19 -17.19
N ALA A 53 -9.22 -5.55 -18.39
CA ALA A 53 -10.14 -4.75 -19.20
C ALA A 53 -11.51 -4.47 -18.55
N ASN A 54 -11.89 -5.24 -17.53
CA ASN A 54 -13.12 -5.00 -16.75
C ASN A 54 -13.00 -3.85 -15.75
N ILE A 55 -11.82 -3.24 -15.61
CA ILE A 55 -11.56 -2.07 -14.75
C ILE A 55 -11.16 -0.88 -15.63
N ALA A 56 -10.03 -1.02 -16.33
CA ALA A 56 -9.49 -0.08 -17.31
C ALA A 56 -8.44 -0.80 -18.16
N LYS A 57 -7.98 -0.20 -19.25
CA LYS A 57 -6.85 -0.74 -20.03
C LYS A 57 -5.52 -0.37 -19.36
N SER A 58 -5.43 0.83 -18.79
CA SER A 58 -4.23 1.28 -18.08
C SER A 58 -4.55 2.15 -16.87
N VAL A 59 -3.60 2.18 -15.94
CA VAL A 59 -3.53 3.15 -14.84
C VAL A 59 -2.14 3.76 -14.80
N GLU A 60 -2.07 5.04 -14.46
CA GLU A 60 -0.82 5.77 -14.29
C GLU A 60 -0.84 6.56 -12.99
N LEU A 61 0.31 6.59 -12.31
CA LEU A 61 0.62 7.61 -11.32
C LEU A 61 1.59 8.61 -11.96
N CYS A 62 1.17 9.87 -12.04
CA CYS A 62 2.01 10.98 -12.45
C CYS A 62 2.35 11.85 -11.23
N VAL A 63 3.63 12.21 -11.09
CA VAL A 63 4.11 13.10 -10.04
C VAL A 63 4.74 14.31 -10.71
N THR A 64 4.29 15.50 -10.33
CA THR A 64 4.97 16.76 -10.64
C THR A 64 5.63 17.26 -9.38
N GLN A 65 6.96 17.16 -9.31
CA GLN A 65 7.68 17.58 -8.11
C GLN A 65 7.73 19.10 -8.03
N GLY A 66 7.14 19.66 -6.98
CA GLY A 66 7.21 21.07 -6.63
C GLY A 66 8.48 21.40 -5.86
N SER A 67 8.57 22.64 -5.37
CA SER A 67 9.53 22.98 -4.32
C SER A 67 8.82 22.95 -2.97
N MET A 68 9.38 22.23 -1.99
CA MET A 68 8.96 22.28 -0.58
C MET A 68 7.46 21.96 -0.34
N ALA A 69 7.06 20.69 -0.47
CA ALA A 69 5.71 20.19 -0.13
C ALA A 69 4.56 20.69 -1.03
N HIS A 70 4.82 20.80 -2.33
CA HIS A 70 3.83 21.13 -3.35
C HIS A 70 3.87 20.15 -4.51
N ASP A 71 4.27 18.92 -4.22
CA ASP A 71 4.27 17.85 -5.20
C ASP A 71 2.82 17.52 -5.56
N ILE A 72 2.53 17.50 -6.87
CA ILE A 72 1.20 17.16 -7.37
C ILE A 72 1.22 15.71 -7.83
N TYR A 73 0.32 14.92 -7.26
CA TYR A 73 0.08 13.54 -7.64
C TYR A 73 -1.23 13.47 -8.43
N GLU A 74 -1.19 12.76 -9.55
CA GLU A 74 -2.34 12.59 -10.43
C GLU A 74 -2.45 11.12 -10.84
N VAL A 75 -3.60 10.51 -10.57
CA VAL A 75 -3.95 9.20 -11.10
C VAL A 75 -4.68 9.39 -12.42
N ARG A 76 -4.22 8.69 -13.46
CA ARG A 76 -4.92 8.61 -14.73
C ARG A 76 -5.36 7.19 -15.01
N MET A 77 -6.59 7.00 -15.46
CA MET A 77 -7.11 5.73 -15.96
C MET A 77 -7.49 5.89 -17.43
N ASP A 78 -6.94 5.05 -18.30
CA ASP A 78 -7.03 5.18 -19.77
C ASP A 78 -6.70 6.61 -20.27
N GLY A 79 -5.73 7.27 -19.63
CA GLY A 79 -5.30 8.64 -19.94
C GLY A 79 -6.18 9.75 -19.35
N THR A 80 -7.29 9.43 -18.68
CA THR A 80 -8.17 10.42 -18.03
C THR A 80 -7.78 10.64 -16.58
N SER A 81 -7.58 11.89 -16.15
CA SER A 81 -7.35 12.24 -14.74
C SER A 81 -8.58 11.91 -13.90
N VAL A 82 -8.43 11.01 -12.92
CA VAL A 82 -9.51 10.56 -12.04
C VAL A 82 -9.36 11.02 -10.60
N VAL A 83 -8.11 11.22 -10.16
CA VAL A 83 -7.76 11.67 -8.81
C VAL A 83 -6.56 12.59 -8.93
N LYS A 84 -6.58 13.75 -8.26
CA LYS A 84 -5.47 14.70 -8.25
C LYS A 84 -5.39 15.43 -6.92
N GLY A 85 -4.19 15.56 -6.36
CA GLY A 85 -3.98 16.29 -5.12
C GLY A 85 -2.51 16.55 -4.84
N ILE A 86 -2.26 17.33 -3.80
CA ILE A 86 -0.91 17.56 -3.29
C ILE A 86 -0.52 16.49 -2.28
N ASP A 87 0.76 16.41 -1.98
CA ASP A 87 1.38 15.53 -1.00
C ASP A 87 0.58 15.43 0.33
N ASP A 88 0.24 16.53 1.00
CA ASP A 88 -0.53 16.52 2.25
C ASP A 88 -1.90 15.82 2.12
N ALA A 89 -2.62 16.11 1.03
CA ALA A 89 -3.91 15.50 0.77
C ALA A 89 -3.76 14.00 0.50
N THR A 90 -2.75 13.61 -0.27
CA THR A 90 -2.49 12.20 -0.59
C THR A 90 -1.99 11.40 0.61
N SER A 91 -1.33 12.02 1.61
CA SER A 91 -0.97 11.37 2.87
C SER A 91 -2.20 10.84 3.61
N SER A 92 -3.25 11.64 3.65
CA SER A 92 -4.53 11.27 4.27
C SER A 92 -5.34 10.31 3.39
N GLY A 93 -5.12 10.35 2.09
CA GLY A 93 -5.88 9.64 1.07
C GLY A 93 -6.92 10.55 0.43
N ILE A 94 -7.02 10.47 -0.90
CA ILE A 94 -7.99 11.20 -1.70
C ILE A 94 -8.77 10.25 -2.60
N ASN A 95 -10.04 10.60 -2.84
CA ASN A 95 -10.97 9.77 -3.59
C ASN A 95 -11.40 10.46 -4.89
N GLY A 96 -11.73 9.66 -5.88
CA GLY A 96 -12.35 10.05 -7.14
C GLY A 96 -13.18 8.88 -7.66
N ALA A 97 -13.49 8.90 -8.95
CA ALA A 97 -14.24 7.83 -9.58
C ALA A 97 -13.87 7.68 -11.06
N TYR A 98 -13.99 6.46 -11.57
CA TYR A 98 -13.82 6.11 -12.98
C TYR A 98 -14.97 5.21 -13.42
N HIS A 99 -15.76 5.62 -14.41
CA HIS A 99 -16.96 4.89 -14.85
C HIS A 99 -17.93 4.49 -13.72
N GLY A 100 -18.07 5.33 -12.69
CA GLY A 100 -18.92 5.07 -11.52
C GLY A 100 -18.28 4.18 -10.46
N GLN A 101 -17.08 3.64 -10.71
CA GLN A 101 -16.28 2.90 -9.75
C GLN A 101 -15.46 3.86 -8.89
N PRO A 102 -15.55 3.80 -7.54
CA PRO A 102 -14.67 4.51 -6.63
C PRO A 102 -13.19 4.19 -6.87
N VAL A 103 -12.37 5.23 -6.96
CA VAL A 103 -10.91 5.14 -7.06
C VAL A 103 -10.29 5.96 -5.94
N SER A 104 -9.25 5.45 -5.29
CA SER A 104 -8.52 6.20 -4.25
C SER A 104 -7.01 6.19 -4.49
N LEU A 105 -6.36 7.27 -4.05
CA LEU A 105 -4.92 7.40 -3.98
C LEU A 105 -4.52 7.72 -2.55
N LYS A 106 -3.58 6.95 -2.00
CA LYS A 106 -2.87 7.29 -0.76
C LYS A 106 -1.37 7.20 -1.00
N CYS A 107 -0.61 8.19 -0.53
CA CYS A 107 0.84 8.22 -0.64
C CYS A 107 1.46 8.46 0.74
N GLU A 108 2.09 7.43 1.29
CA GLU A 108 2.73 7.51 2.61
C GLU A 108 4.18 7.99 2.48
N PRO A 109 4.63 8.94 3.33
CA PRO A 109 5.99 9.45 3.28
C PRO A 109 7.00 8.37 3.68
N VAL A 110 8.08 8.26 2.92
CA VAL A 110 9.24 7.43 3.24
C VAL A 110 10.27 8.32 3.92
N LEU A 111 10.45 8.12 5.22
CA LEU A 111 11.36 8.92 6.03
C LEU A 111 12.72 8.24 6.16
N SER A 112 13.78 9.03 6.04
CA SER A 112 15.16 8.60 6.31
C SER A 112 15.74 9.45 7.43
N ALA A 113 16.08 8.80 8.53
CA ALA A 113 16.79 9.41 9.65
C ALA A 113 18.28 9.07 9.56
N PRO A 114 19.17 9.87 10.17
CA PRO A 114 20.59 9.53 10.25
C PRO A 114 20.80 8.18 10.96
N ASP A 115 21.54 7.26 10.33
CA ASP A 115 21.81 5.92 10.89
C ASP A 115 22.61 5.97 12.19
N ASN A 116 23.50 6.96 12.31
CA ASN A 116 24.37 7.16 13.45
C ASN A 116 24.32 8.61 13.91
N VAL A 117 24.24 8.80 15.23
CA VAL A 117 24.28 10.11 15.86
C VAL A 117 25.34 10.11 16.94
N SER A 118 26.33 10.99 16.80
CA SER A 118 27.42 11.16 17.77
C SER A 118 26.98 11.98 18.99
N ASP A 119 27.74 11.86 20.08
CA ASP A 119 27.49 12.64 21.29
C ASP A 119 27.64 14.15 21.07
N ALA A 120 28.57 14.55 20.20
CA ALA A 120 28.75 15.94 19.82
C ALA A 120 27.53 16.50 19.07
N GLN A 121 26.91 15.71 18.20
CA GLN A 121 25.67 16.09 17.51
C GLN A 121 24.49 16.21 18.48
N ILE A 122 24.38 15.27 19.42
CA ILE A 122 23.32 15.27 20.44
C ILE A 122 23.49 16.49 21.35
N GLU A 123 24.68 16.70 21.91
CA GLU A 123 24.95 17.83 22.79
C GLU A 123 24.86 19.17 22.06
N GLY A 124 25.16 19.17 20.75
CA GLY A 124 24.91 20.30 19.87
C GLY A 124 23.46 20.76 19.84
N MET A 125 22.47 19.95 20.25
CA MET A 125 21.06 20.37 20.36
C MET A 125 20.74 21.10 21.66
N ARG A 126 21.68 21.18 22.61
CA ARG A 126 21.39 21.76 23.94
C ARG A 126 20.99 23.23 23.89
N PHE A 127 21.41 23.99 22.88
CA PHE A 127 20.94 25.36 22.72
C PHE A 127 19.42 25.46 22.46
N MET A 128 18.82 24.44 21.84
CA MET A 128 17.37 24.39 21.58
C MET A 128 16.60 23.85 22.78
N LYS A 129 17.21 22.93 23.55
CA LYS A 129 16.61 22.32 24.74
C LYS A 129 17.63 22.25 25.89
N PRO A 130 17.85 23.38 26.61
CA PRO A 130 18.93 23.50 27.62
C PRO A 130 18.90 22.42 28.70
N ASP A 131 17.71 22.11 29.21
CA ASP A 131 17.51 21.14 30.29
C ASP A 131 17.19 19.72 29.78
N GLY A 132 17.33 19.49 28.47
CA GLY A 132 16.99 18.22 27.85
C GLY A 132 17.88 17.09 28.35
N THR A 133 17.29 15.95 28.68
CA THR A 133 18.06 14.72 28.84
C THR A 133 18.76 14.39 27.52
N ARG A 134 19.81 13.57 27.61
CA ARG A 134 20.54 13.11 26.43
C ARG A 134 19.61 12.51 25.37
N GLU A 135 18.64 11.70 25.77
CA GLU A 135 17.70 11.08 24.82
C GLU A 135 16.75 12.10 24.20
N GLU A 136 16.26 13.07 24.96
CA GLU A 136 15.44 14.14 24.38
C GLU A 136 16.21 14.98 23.37
N LEU A 137 17.50 15.24 23.62
CA LEU A 137 18.36 15.91 22.65
C LEU A 137 18.61 15.06 21.41
N LYS A 138 18.78 13.76 21.58
CA LYS A 138 18.94 12.82 20.45
C LYS A 138 17.67 12.77 19.61
N GLN A 139 16.50 12.69 20.23
CA GLN A 139 15.22 12.72 19.52
C GLN A 139 15.02 14.06 18.79
N LEU A 140 15.42 15.18 19.39
CA LEU A 140 15.41 16.48 18.73
C LEU A 140 16.37 16.51 17.53
N TYR A 141 17.57 15.97 17.67
CA TYR A 141 18.51 15.86 16.54
C TYR A 141 17.90 15.03 15.40
N LEU A 142 17.37 13.85 15.73
CA LEU A 142 16.76 12.95 14.76
C LEU A 142 15.55 13.60 14.08
N SER A 143 14.67 14.28 14.80
CA SER A 143 13.48 14.91 14.20
C SER A 143 13.85 16.02 13.22
N LEU A 144 14.89 16.81 13.51
CA LEU A 144 15.37 17.88 12.64
C LEU A 144 16.15 17.39 11.42
N HIS A 145 16.74 16.19 11.50
CA HIS A 145 17.57 15.62 10.43
C HIS A 145 16.92 14.43 9.74
N THR A 146 15.69 14.08 10.11
CA THR A 146 14.88 13.12 9.36
C THR A 146 14.28 13.84 8.17
N THR A 147 14.55 13.32 6.98
CA THR A 147 14.04 13.89 5.73
C THR A 147 13.15 12.88 5.02
N GLU A 148 12.13 13.38 4.34
CA GLU A 148 11.36 12.58 3.40
C GLU A 148 12.19 12.33 2.13
N THR A 149 12.42 11.08 1.78
CA THR A 149 13.22 10.66 0.61
C THR A 149 12.37 10.13 -0.54
N GLY A 150 11.07 10.03 -0.33
CA GLY A 150 10.12 9.53 -1.31
C GLY A 150 8.76 9.25 -0.69
N ARG A 151 7.89 8.61 -1.47
CA ARG A 151 6.57 8.16 -1.02
C ARG A 151 6.21 6.79 -1.56
N GLN A 152 5.54 6.00 -0.75
CA GLN A 152 4.86 4.79 -1.23
C GLN A 152 3.42 5.12 -1.54
N CYS A 153 3.08 5.10 -2.83
CA CYS A 153 1.74 5.42 -3.32
C CYS A 153 0.99 4.14 -3.69
N ALA A 154 -0.25 4.02 -3.20
CA ALA A 154 -1.17 2.94 -3.55
C ALA A 154 -2.42 3.53 -4.21
N ILE A 155 -2.76 3.00 -5.38
CA ILE A 155 -3.98 3.28 -6.12
C ILE A 155 -4.92 2.09 -5.95
N ASN A 156 -6.14 2.34 -5.48
CA ASN A 156 -7.14 1.30 -5.28
C ASN A 156 -8.42 1.59 -6.05
N ALA A 157 -9.15 0.54 -6.43
CA ALA A 157 -10.54 0.64 -6.89
C ALA A 157 -11.42 -0.33 -6.11
N ASP A 158 -12.54 0.16 -5.59
CA ASP A 158 -13.41 -0.58 -4.65
C ASP A 158 -12.63 -1.27 -3.50
N ALA A 159 -11.66 -0.56 -2.93
CA ALA A 159 -10.74 -1.04 -1.89
C ALA A 159 -9.78 -2.18 -2.31
N ASN A 160 -9.74 -2.57 -3.59
CA ASN A 160 -8.74 -3.50 -4.12
C ASN A 160 -7.53 -2.74 -4.67
N PRO A 161 -6.30 -3.13 -4.33
CA PRO A 161 -5.10 -2.50 -4.87
C PRO A 161 -4.99 -2.77 -6.37
N LEU A 162 -4.88 -1.70 -7.14
CA LEU A 162 -4.64 -1.74 -8.58
C LEU A 162 -3.17 -1.58 -8.90
N PHE A 163 -2.51 -0.66 -8.22
CA PHE A 163 -1.15 -0.29 -8.55
C PHE A 163 -0.43 0.36 -7.37
N THR A 164 0.77 -0.14 -7.06
CA THR A 164 1.64 0.43 -6.03
C THR A 164 2.91 0.98 -6.68
N VAL A 165 3.29 2.19 -6.29
CA VAL A 165 4.43 2.91 -6.83
C VAL A 165 5.29 3.46 -5.70
N ASP A 166 6.55 3.09 -5.66
CA ASP A 166 7.56 3.71 -4.81
C ASP A 166 8.14 4.93 -5.55
N VAL A 167 7.67 6.11 -5.17
CA VAL A 167 8.16 7.40 -5.65
C VAL A 167 9.44 7.75 -4.90
N ARG A 168 10.52 8.08 -5.60
CA ARG A 168 11.80 8.49 -5.03
C ARG A 168 12.09 9.95 -5.36
N PHE A 169 12.47 10.72 -4.36
CA PHE A 169 12.93 12.09 -4.55
C PHE A 169 14.45 12.07 -4.80
N LYS A 170 14.88 12.76 -5.85
CA LYS A 170 16.28 12.88 -6.27
C LYS A 170 16.80 14.28 -6.06
#